data_AF-A0A948NU74-F1
#
_entry.id   AF-A0A948NU74-F1
#
_cell.length_a   1.000
_cell.length_b   1.000
_cell.length_c   1.000
_cell.angle_alpha   90.00
_cell.angle_beta   90.00
_cell.angle_gamma   90.00
#
_symmetry.space_group_name_H-M   'P 1'
#
loop_
_entity.id
_entity.type
_entity.pdbx_description
1 polymer ?
#
loop_
_entity_poly.entity_id
_entity_poly.type
_entity_poly.pdbx_seq_one_letter_code
_entity_poly.pdbx_strand_id
1 'polypeptide(L)'
;MNLKPRSSFTRLRTLRRGFTLLELMIVLGIFGILALIVLVAINPTKQLSEARGANRHASVREIENAVIQYIIDGNALAGIPAGKINSQDICRTGISGACYELDVLSPTYLVSLPIDPDETDPDLTGYRIYMLGSFIKVCSPRVDTDCGT
;
A
#
# COMPACT_ATOMS: atom_id res chain seq x y z
N MET A 1 89.08 -15.82 -18.29
CA MET A 1 88.22 -14.95 -17.46
C MET A 1 86.81 -14.93 -18.02
N ASN A 2 85.82 -15.30 -17.19
CA ASN A 2 84.41 -14.86 -17.18
C ASN A 2 83.46 -16.03 -16.85
N LEU A 3 83.18 -16.21 -15.56
CA LEU A 3 82.04 -16.98 -15.08
C LEU A 3 80.83 -16.04 -15.03
N LYS A 4 79.81 -16.35 -15.82
CA LYS A 4 78.52 -15.65 -15.84
C LYS A 4 77.66 -16.17 -14.68
N PRO A 5 77.15 -15.32 -13.76
CA PRO A 5 76.34 -15.79 -12.65
C PRO A 5 74.92 -16.10 -13.11
N ARG A 6 74.40 -17.28 -12.77
CA ARG A 6 72.97 -17.64 -12.95
C ARG A 6 72.18 -17.04 -11.78
N SER A 7 71.41 -15.99 -12.03
CA SER A 7 70.46 -15.44 -11.07
C SER A 7 69.30 -16.41 -10.86
N SER A 8 69.22 -17.00 -9.66
CA SER A 8 68.11 -17.85 -9.25
C SER A 8 66.88 -16.99 -8.95
N PHE A 9 65.85 -17.10 -9.81
CA PHE A 9 64.54 -16.48 -9.57
C PHE A 9 63.76 -17.34 -8.57
N THR A 10 63.83 -16.99 -7.29
CA THR A 10 63.03 -17.63 -6.24
C THR A 10 61.58 -17.16 -6.34
N ARG A 11 60.71 -18.02 -6.87
CA ARG A 11 59.27 -17.75 -7.03
C ARG A 11 58.58 -17.87 -5.66
N LEU A 12 58.18 -16.75 -5.06
CA LEU A 12 57.34 -16.74 -3.85
C LEU A 12 55.96 -17.33 -4.19
N ARG A 13 55.68 -18.56 -3.74
CA ARG A 13 54.35 -19.17 -3.83
C ARG A 13 53.44 -18.51 -2.81
N THR A 14 52.50 -17.68 -3.27
CA THR A 14 51.33 -17.29 -2.46
C THR A 14 50.47 -18.52 -2.21
N LEU A 15 50.40 -18.97 -0.96
CA LEU A 15 49.46 -20.00 -0.50
C LEU A 15 48.03 -19.47 -0.66
N ARG A 16 47.38 -19.76 -1.80
CA ARG A 16 45.94 -19.56 -1.93
C ARG A 16 45.25 -20.65 -1.12
N ARG A 17 44.80 -20.30 0.10
CA ARG A 17 43.87 -21.13 0.87
C ARG A 17 42.52 -21.08 0.16
N GLY A 18 42.06 -22.23 -0.33
CA GLY A 18 40.70 -22.38 -0.84
C GLY A 18 39.70 -22.55 0.31
N PHE A 19 38.48 -22.07 0.12
CA PHE A 19 37.37 -22.36 1.03
C PHE A 19 37.11 -23.87 1.07
N THR A 20 36.82 -24.40 2.26
CA THR A 20 36.39 -25.80 2.39
C THR A 20 34.88 -25.91 2.17
N LEU A 21 34.41 -27.05 1.65
CA LEU A 21 32.96 -27.31 1.48
C LEU A 21 32.22 -27.26 2.83
N LEU A 22 32.88 -27.73 3.89
CA LEU A 22 32.34 -27.74 5.25
C LEU A 22 32.10 -26.32 5.77
N GLU A 23 33.00 -25.39 5.44
CA GLU A 23 32.90 -23.99 5.84
C GLU A 23 31.72 -23.30 5.16
N LEU A 24 31.45 -23.59 3.87
CA LEU A 24 30.25 -23.12 3.19
C LEU A 24 28.97 -23.76 3.77
N MET A 25 29.03 -25.05 4.12
CA MET A 25 27.87 -25.78 4.65
C MET A 25 27.39 -25.21 5.98
N ILE A 26 28.31 -24.90 6.89
CA ILE A 26 27.98 -24.29 8.18
C ILE A 26 27.40 -22.88 7.99
N VAL A 27 27.97 -22.09 7.07
CA VAL A 27 27.48 -20.73 6.79
C VAL A 27 26.05 -20.76 6.26
N LEU A 28 25.73 -21.64 5.31
CA LEU A 28 24.36 -21.77 4.80
C LEU A 28 23.40 -22.28 5.87
N GLY A 29 23.85 -23.17 6.75
CA GLY A 29 23.07 -23.63 7.91
C GLY A 29 22.71 -22.48 8.86
N ILE A 30 23.70 -21.67 9.25
CA ILE A 30 23.48 -20.51 10.12
C ILE A 30 22.63 -19.46 9.40
N PHE A 31 22.86 -19.21 8.11
CA PHE A 31 22.08 -18.28 7.31
C PHE A 31 20.59 -18.65 7.28
N GLY A 32 20.27 -19.94 7.13
CA GLY A 32 18.89 -20.43 7.19
C GLY A 32 18.22 -20.16 8.53
N ILE A 33 18.93 -20.40 9.64
CA ILE A 33 18.41 -20.15 10.99
C ILE A 33 18.14 -18.65 11.21
N LEU A 34 19.10 -17.80 10.84
CA LEU A 34 18.95 -16.34 10.96
C LEU A 34 17.79 -15.82 10.12
N ALA A 35 17.63 -16.30 8.90
CA ALA A 35 16.53 -15.90 8.02
C ALA A 35 15.14 -16.25 8.60
N LEU A 36 15.01 -17.44 9.21
CA LEU A 36 13.79 -17.87 9.89
C LEU A 36 13.43 -16.97 11.08
N ILE A 37 14.41 -16.62 11.92
CA ILE A 37 14.20 -15.73 13.08
C ILE A 37 13.72 -14.36 12.62
N VAL A 38 14.34 -13.78 11.59
CA VAL A 38 13.97 -12.47 11.05
C VAL A 38 12.55 -12.47 10.49
N LEU A 39 12.14 -13.52 9.79
CA LEU A 39 10.79 -13.61 9.22
C LEU A 39 9.70 -13.60 10.30
N VAL A 40 9.92 -14.33 11.39
CA VAL A 40 8.99 -14.36 12.53
C VAL A 40 8.94 -13.00 13.23
N ALA A 41 10.06 -12.29 13.31
CA ALA A 41 10.15 -11.00 13.98
C ALA A 41 9.39 -9.86 13.25
N ILE A 42 9.28 -9.90 11.92
CA ILE A 42 8.77 -8.78 11.10
C ILE A 42 7.23 -8.77 10.94
N ASN A 43 6.52 -9.83 11.36
CA ASN A 43 5.05 -9.96 11.28
C ASN A 43 4.47 -9.40 9.94
N PRO A 44 4.72 -10.08 8.81
CA PRO A 44 4.39 -9.56 7.47
C PRO A 44 2.90 -9.26 7.28
N THR A 45 2.02 -9.96 7.98
CA THR A 45 0.57 -9.76 7.91
C THR A 45 0.18 -8.38 8.44
N LYS A 46 0.83 -7.92 9.51
CA LYS A 46 0.61 -6.58 10.08
C LYS A 46 1.03 -5.49 9.10
N GLN A 47 2.23 -5.58 8.52
CA GLN A 47 2.69 -4.58 7.54
C GLN A 47 1.77 -4.50 6.30
N LEU A 48 1.26 -5.63 5.83
CA LEU A 48 0.31 -5.63 4.72
C LEU A 48 -1.01 -4.95 5.10
N SER A 49 -1.51 -5.19 6.32
CA SER A 49 -2.72 -4.53 6.80
C SER A 49 -2.54 -3.01 6.96
N GLU A 50 -1.39 -2.56 7.46
CA GLU A 50 -1.04 -1.15 7.57
C GLU A 50 -0.93 -0.49 6.20
N ALA A 51 -0.31 -1.15 5.22
CA ALA A 51 -0.24 -0.67 3.84
C ALA A 51 -1.63 -0.49 3.22
N ARG A 52 -2.55 -1.42 3.44
CA ARG A 52 -3.95 -1.30 2.99
C ARG A 52 -4.69 -0.15 3.67
N GLY A 53 -4.51 0.02 4.98
CA GLY A 53 -5.06 1.16 5.73
C GLY A 53 -4.57 2.50 5.18
N ALA A 54 -3.27 2.62 4.91
CA ALA A 54 -2.68 3.80 4.29
C ALA A 54 -3.28 4.09 2.90
N ASN A 55 -3.43 3.06 2.06
CA ASN A 55 -4.08 3.19 0.75
C ASN A 55 -5.54 3.66 0.90
N ARG A 56 -6.31 3.12 1.85
CA ARG A 56 -7.70 3.57 2.11
C ARG A 56 -7.77 5.03 2.53
N HIS A 57 -6.87 5.49 3.39
CA HIS A 57 -6.80 6.91 3.76
C HIS A 57 -6.47 7.80 2.56
N ALA A 58 -5.60 7.33 1.65
CA ALA A 58 -5.32 8.05 0.42
C ALA A 58 -6.56 8.14 -0.48
N SER A 59 -7.26 7.02 -0.71
CA SER A 59 -8.51 6.98 -1.48
C SER A 59 -9.60 7.86 -0.90
N VAL A 60 -9.79 7.85 0.43
CA VAL A 60 -10.74 8.73 1.13
C VAL A 60 -10.43 10.20 0.83
N ARG A 61 -9.16 10.60 0.96
CA ARG A 61 -8.73 11.98 0.67
C ARG A 61 -8.88 12.34 -0.80
N GLU A 62 -8.62 11.40 -1.70
CA GLU A 62 -8.79 11.59 -3.13
C GLU A 62 -10.26 11.89 -3.48
N ILE A 63 -11.21 11.12 -2.96
CA ILE A 63 -12.64 11.38 -3.15
C ILE A 63 -13.06 12.70 -2.50
N GLU A 64 -12.63 12.97 -1.25
CA GLU A 64 -12.95 14.25 -0.57
C GLU A 64 -12.46 15.46 -1.37
N ASN A 65 -11.22 15.42 -1.86
CA ASN A 65 -10.65 16.51 -2.63
C ASN A 65 -11.40 16.74 -3.94
N ALA A 66 -11.83 15.67 -4.62
CA ALA A 66 -12.62 15.78 -5.84
C ALA A 66 -14.00 16.39 -5.58
N VAL A 67 -14.67 15.97 -4.50
CA VAL A 67 -15.93 16.57 -4.06
C VAL A 67 -15.74 18.07 -3.75
N ILE A 68 -14.68 18.43 -3.05
CA ILE A 68 -14.39 19.83 -2.72
C ILE A 68 -14.16 20.65 -4.00
N GLN A 69 -13.40 20.13 -4.97
CA GLN A 69 -13.19 20.81 -6.25
C GLN A 69 -14.49 21.00 -7.03
N TYR A 70 -15.34 19.96 -7.07
CA TYR A 70 -16.65 20.05 -7.70
C TYR A 70 -17.53 21.15 -7.10
N ILE A 71 -17.47 21.33 -5.77
CA ILE A 71 -18.20 22.39 -5.06
C ILE A 71 -17.59 23.77 -5.30
N ILE A 72 -16.26 23.87 -5.36
CA ILE A 72 -15.55 25.12 -5.67
C ILE A 72 -15.95 25.65 -7.04
N ASP A 73 -16.19 24.76 -8.01
CA ASP A 73 -16.67 25.12 -9.34
C ASP A 73 -18.15 25.57 -9.38
N GLY A 74 -18.80 25.67 -8.21
CA GLY A 74 -20.16 26.19 -8.05
C GLY A 74 -21.25 25.13 -8.10
N ASN A 75 -20.88 23.85 -8.17
CA ASN A 75 -21.84 22.76 -8.13
C ASN A 75 -22.19 22.38 -6.68
N ALA A 76 -23.26 21.62 -6.51
CA ALA A 76 -23.66 21.11 -5.21
C ALA A 76 -24.04 19.63 -5.29
N LEU A 77 -23.69 18.88 -4.25
CA LEU A 77 -24.16 17.53 -4.02
C LEU A 77 -25.28 17.59 -2.98
N ALA A 78 -26.44 17.03 -3.30
CA ALA A 78 -27.61 16.97 -2.42
C ALA A 78 -27.85 15.54 -1.93
N GLY A 79 -28.65 15.41 -0.87
CA GLY A 79 -29.09 14.10 -0.37
C GLY A 79 -28.05 13.32 0.44
N ILE A 80 -26.90 13.91 0.75
CA ILE A 80 -25.88 13.26 1.59
C ILE A 80 -26.36 13.25 3.05
N PRO A 81 -26.34 12.10 3.76
CA PRO A 81 -26.79 12.03 5.14
C PRO A 81 -25.85 12.79 6.10
N ALA A 82 -26.42 13.40 7.14
CA ALA A 82 -25.65 14.09 8.16
C ALA A 82 -25.14 13.11 9.23
N GLY A 83 -23.87 13.26 9.59
CA GLY A 83 -23.19 12.47 10.62
C GLY A 83 -22.56 11.18 10.08
N LYS A 84 -21.37 10.86 10.60
CA LYS A 84 -20.56 9.71 10.17
C LYS A 84 -21.26 8.35 10.38
N ILE A 85 -22.04 8.26 11.46
CA ILE A 85 -22.90 7.12 11.82
C ILE A 85 -23.93 6.82 10.72
N ASN A 86 -24.50 7.86 10.09
CA ASN A 86 -25.50 7.70 9.04
C ASN A 86 -24.90 7.66 7.63
N SER A 87 -23.58 7.45 7.50
CA SER A 87 -22.91 7.52 6.20
C SER A 87 -23.50 6.55 5.18
N GLN A 88 -23.60 7.00 3.93
CA GLN A 88 -24.16 6.23 2.82
C GLN A 88 -23.03 5.65 1.97
N ASP A 89 -23.16 4.40 1.52
CA ASP A 89 -22.17 3.78 0.63
C ASP A 89 -22.07 4.50 -0.70
N ILE A 90 -20.86 4.58 -1.26
CA ILE A 90 -20.58 5.19 -2.56
C ILE A 90 -20.65 4.12 -3.65
N CYS A 91 -21.45 4.37 -4.69
CA CYS A 91 -21.59 3.51 -5.85
C CYS A 91 -20.28 3.44 -6.66
N ARG A 92 -20.04 2.30 -7.31
CA ARG A 92 -19.08 2.24 -8.43
C ARG A 92 -19.63 2.99 -9.64
N THR A 93 -18.72 3.36 -10.55
CA THR A 93 -19.08 4.08 -11.77
C THR A 93 -20.09 3.31 -12.61
N GLY A 94 -21.17 4.00 -13.02
CA GLY A 94 -22.26 3.48 -13.82
C GLY A 94 -23.32 2.70 -13.02
N ILE A 95 -23.23 2.69 -11.70
CA ILE A 95 -24.20 2.04 -10.82
C ILE A 95 -25.11 3.07 -10.17
N SER A 96 -26.42 2.84 -10.23
CA SER A 96 -27.46 3.65 -9.60
C SER A 96 -28.33 2.78 -8.71
N GLY A 97 -28.70 3.24 -7.50
CA GLY A 97 -29.56 2.45 -6.61
C GLY A 97 -29.50 2.87 -5.14
N ALA A 98 -29.23 1.91 -4.26
CA ALA A 98 -29.21 2.12 -2.80
C ALA A 98 -27.99 2.91 -2.29
N CYS A 99 -26.97 3.10 -3.13
CA CYS A 99 -25.75 3.84 -2.84
C CYS A 99 -25.80 5.27 -3.41
N TYR A 100 -24.83 6.09 -3.01
CA TYR A 100 -24.66 7.46 -3.47
C TYR A 100 -23.82 7.50 -4.75
N GLU A 101 -24.38 8.07 -5.82
CA GLU A 101 -23.73 8.20 -7.12
C GLU A 101 -22.78 9.40 -7.15
N LEU A 102 -21.53 9.16 -7.54
CA LEU A 102 -20.47 10.18 -7.66
C LEU A 102 -19.87 10.21 -9.06
N ASP A 103 -20.60 9.70 -10.07
CA ASP A 103 -20.16 9.64 -11.46
C ASP A 103 -19.86 11.01 -12.03
N VAL A 104 -20.54 12.05 -11.54
CA VAL A 104 -20.27 13.46 -11.89
C VAL A 104 -18.83 13.92 -11.59
N LEU A 105 -18.11 13.22 -10.71
CA LEU A 105 -16.73 13.54 -10.38
C LEU A 105 -15.72 13.02 -11.41
N SER A 106 -16.09 12.00 -12.18
CA SER A 106 -15.21 11.38 -13.17
C SER A 106 -15.69 11.71 -14.59
N PRO A 107 -14.79 12.03 -15.54
CA PRO A 107 -13.33 12.03 -15.43
C PRO A 107 -12.70 13.38 -15.00
N THR A 108 -13.53 14.39 -14.68
CA THR A 108 -13.06 15.78 -14.55
C THR A 108 -12.24 16.04 -13.30
N TYR A 109 -12.67 15.51 -12.15
CA TYR A 109 -12.04 15.73 -10.84
C TYR A 109 -11.30 14.49 -10.33
N LEU A 110 -11.65 13.31 -10.86
CA LEU A 110 -11.00 12.02 -10.63
C LEU A 110 -10.85 11.28 -11.94
N VAL A 111 -9.78 10.48 -12.08
CA VAL A 111 -9.63 9.56 -13.23
C VAL A 111 -10.67 8.45 -13.17
N SER A 112 -10.93 7.93 -11.97
CA SER A 112 -11.93 6.91 -11.67
C SER A 112 -12.21 6.92 -10.17
N LEU A 113 -13.39 6.46 -9.75
CA LEU A 113 -13.67 6.26 -8.32
C LEU A 113 -12.75 5.17 -7.75
N PRO A 114 -11.95 5.46 -6.70
CA PRO A 114 -11.17 4.44 -6.01
C PRO A 114 -12.06 3.34 -5.44
N ILE A 115 -11.59 2.09 -5.48
CA ILE A 115 -12.29 0.92 -4.93
C ILE A 115 -11.38 0.30 -3.86
N ASP A 116 -11.94 0.04 -2.68
CA ASP A 116 -11.23 -0.69 -1.62
C ASP A 116 -10.95 -2.13 -2.10
N PRO A 117 -9.69 -2.60 -2.04
CA PRO A 117 -9.32 -3.93 -2.53
C PRO A 117 -10.02 -5.08 -1.78
N ASP A 118 -10.51 -4.85 -0.57
CA ASP A 118 -11.24 -5.85 0.19
C ASP A 118 -12.76 -5.74 -0.02
N GLU A 119 -13.24 -4.84 -0.89
CA GLU A 119 -14.66 -4.70 -1.24
C GLU A 119 -15.13 -5.82 -2.16
N THR A 120 -16.14 -6.54 -1.69
CA THR A 120 -16.68 -7.72 -2.37
C THR A 120 -17.96 -7.41 -3.13
N ASP A 121 -18.69 -6.38 -2.72
CA ASP A 121 -19.90 -5.98 -3.42
C ASP A 121 -19.53 -5.34 -4.78
N PRO A 122 -20.07 -5.84 -5.90
CA PRO A 122 -19.77 -5.31 -7.23
C PRO A 122 -20.30 -3.89 -7.44
N ASP A 123 -21.27 -3.44 -6.64
CA ASP A 123 -21.95 -2.17 -6.80
C ASP A 123 -21.32 -1.06 -5.95
N LEU A 124 -20.53 -1.42 -4.94
CA LEU A 124 -19.96 -0.49 -3.97
C LEU A 124 -18.45 -0.31 -4.12
N THR A 125 -17.98 0.89 -3.78
CA THR A 125 -16.54 1.19 -3.71
C THR A 125 -15.89 0.77 -2.39
N GLY A 126 -16.69 0.50 -1.35
CA GLY A 126 -16.21 0.24 0.02
C GLY A 126 -15.90 1.52 0.82
N TYR A 127 -16.23 2.68 0.26
CA TYR A 127 -16.18 3.98 0.92
C TYR A 127 -17.59 4.54 1.11
N ARG A 128 -17.76 5.38 2.13
CA ARG A 128 -19.05 5.98 2.49
C ARG A 128 -18.93 7.49 2.57
N ILE A 129 -20.01 8.19 2.25
CA ILE A 129 -20.10 9.65 2.25
C ILE A 129 -21.07 10.15 3.32
N TYR A 130 -20.73 11.26 3.96
CA TYR A 130 -21.57 11.91 4.96
C TYR A 130 -21.28 13.41 5.05
N MET A 131 -22.18 14.17 5.70
CA MET A 131 -21.96 15.57 6.03
C MET A 131 -21.53 15.75 7.48
N LEU A 132 -20.53 16.59 7.71
CA LEU A 132 -20.12 17.09 9.01
C LEU A 132 -20.30 18.60 9.05
N GLY A 133 -21.43 19.05 9.60
CA GLY A 133 -21.86 20.44 9.47
C GLY A 133 -22.13 20.77 7.99
N SER A 134 -21.34 21.67 7.42
CA SER A 134 -21.41 22.05 6.00
C SER A 134 -20.35 21.37 5.13
N PHE A 135 -19.49 20.52 5.71
CA PHE A 135 -18.43 19.85 4.98
C PHE A 135 -18.87 18.44 4.59
N ILE A 136 -18.68 18.09 3.31
CA ILE A 136 -18.81 16.72 2.86
C ILE A 136 -17.53 15.97 3.19
N LYS A 137 -17.70 14.78 3.76
CA LYS A 137 -16.65 13.91 4.25
C LYS A 137 -16.85 12.49 3.75
N VAL A 138 -15.75 11.76 3.63
CA VAL A 138 -15.72 10.37 3.19
C VAL A 138 -15.03 9.55 4.28
N CYS A 139 -15.48 8.32 4.48
CA CYS A 139 -14.86 7.40 5.42
C CYS A 139 -14.81 5.98 4.84
N SER A 140 -14.01 5.12 5.47
CA SER A 140 -13.94 3.69 5.15
C SER A 140 -14.34 2.87 6.37
N PRO A 141 -15.39 2.03 6.30
CA PRO A 141 -15.78 1.16 7.42
C PRO A 141 -14.68 0.20 7.91
N ARG A 142 -13.68 -0.07 7.06
CA ARG A 142 -12.55 -0.96 7.40
C ARG A 142 -11.47 -0.27 8.21
N VAL A 143 -11.48 1.06 8.29
CA VAL A 143 -10.46 1.85 9.03
C VAL A 143 -11.12 2.66 10.14
N ASP A 144 -12.31 3.18 9.87
CA ASP A 144 -13.12 3.99 10.78
C ASP A 144 -14.29 3.16 11.32
N THR A 145 -14.23 2.76 12.59
CA THR A 145 -15.27 1.90 13.21
C THR A 145 -16.63 2.59 13.38
N ASP A 146 -16.68 3.90 13.27
CA ASP A 146 -17.87 4.77 13.37
C ASP A 146 -18.44 5.18 12.00
N CYS A 147 -17.89 4.64 10.92
CA CYS A 147 -18.34 4.89 9.55
C CYS A 147 -19.53 3.97 9.20
N GLY A 148 -20.75 4.46 9.46
CA GLY A 148 -21.97 3.79 9.00
C GLY A 148 -22.53 2.69 9.92
N THR A 149 -22.32 2.83 11.24
CA THR A 149 -22.88 1.95 12.28
C THR A 149 -24.24 2.39 12.77
#